data_AF-A0A2T0YGN9-F1
#
_entry.id   AF-A0A2T0YGN9-F1
#
_cell.length_a   1.000
_cell.length_b   1.000
_cell.length_c   1.000
_cell.angle_alpha   90.00
_cell.angle_beta   90.00
_cell.angle_gamma   90.00
#
_symmetry.space_group_name_H-M   'P 1'
#
loop_
_entity.id
_entity.type
_entity.pdbx_description
1 polymer ?
#
loop_
_entity_poly.entity_id
_entity_poly.type
_entity_poly.pdbx_seq_one_letter_code
_entity_poly.pdbx_strand_id
1 'polypeptide(L)'
;MPLTGIGLLAALTLAGCGDGDQGSASGNDDDAAQVDADTQDDGATGDGADTEDGGDAESGAQDAQAGPSGSEDPFATAELTDMASNGIGTVSFTEVENGVLIEAEVHDLDAGFRGITIHERGVCEPQSSSDSGVFGDFESSGGHLVGTTEEDMGIVEGEEAPEEPAETNLDDLSEEIPPTEPEAVTHPDHAGDLPNLLVNEDRTGWLSLVSDRLVPDDLLGDEGSSVIVHAQPDNHGNVPERYFGPDAETLANGDSGSRMACGVVEEQ
;
A
#
# COMPACT_ATOMS: atom_id res chain seq x y z
N MET A 1 -13.52 52.89 38.35
CA MET A 1 -12.07 53.14 38.40
C MET A 1 -11.43 52.19 37.40
N PRO A 2 -10.89 52.68 36.27
CA PRO A 2 -10.23 51.85 35.27
C PRO A 2 -8.77 51.61 35.68
N LEU A 3 -8.25 50.42 35.39
CA LEU A 3 -6.82 50.13 35.46
C LEU A 3 -6.37 49.64 34.09
N THR A 4 -5.44 50.42 33.57
CA THR A 4 -4.86 50.45 32.23
C THR A 4 -3.59 49.61 32.19
N GLY A 5 -3.32 48.99 31.05
CA GLY A 5 -1.96 48.82 30.51
C GLY A 5 -1.36 47.42 30.65
N ILE A 6 -0.45 46.96 29.79
CA ILE A 6 0.21 47.49 28.57
C ILE A 6 0.70 46.23 27.83
N GLY A 7 0.50 46.17 26.51
CA GLY A 7 1.05 45.12 25.65
C GLY A 7 2.54 45.34 25.38
N LEU A 8 3.28 44.25 25.16
CA LEU A 8 4.64 44.28 24.62
C LEU A 8 4.68 43.47 23.32
N LEU A 9 4.73 44.21 22.22
CA LEU A 9 4.97 43.72 20.87
C LEU A 9 6.48 43.81 20.63
N ALA A 10 7.16 42.68 20.40
CA ALA A 10 8.55 42.67 19.99
C ALA A 10 8.64 42.32 18.50
N ALA A 11 8.82 43.35 17.67
CA ALA A 11 9.24 43.21 16.29
C ALA A 11 10.77 43.29 16.24
N LEU A 12 11.42 42.26 15.68
CA LEU A 12 12.85 42.27 15.42
C LEU A 12 13.06 42.29 13.90
N THR A 13 13.46 43.45 13.39
CA THR A 13 14.02 43.62 12.04
C THR A 13 15.44 44.11 12.21
N LEU A 14 16.42 43.37 11.68
CA LEU A 14 17.77 43.89 11.46
C LEU A 14 18.11 43.75 9.98
N ALA A 15 18.33 44.90 9.36
CA ALA A 15 18.92 45.05 8.04
C ALA A 15 20.44 45.23 8.17
N GLY A 16 21.17 44.55 7.27
CA GLY A 16 22.26 45.11 6.45
C GLY A 16 23.58 45.55 7.10
N CYS A 17 24.69 45.04 6.57
CA CYS A 17 25.69 45.83 5.83
C CYS A 17 26.60 44.87 5.06
N GLY A 18 26.76 45.12 3.76
CA GLY A 18 27.81 44.53 2.92
C GLY A 18 28.96 45.52 2.71
N ASP A 19 30.09 45.00 2.24
CA ASP A 19 31.04 45.70 1.37
C ASP A 19 31.97 44.67 0.69
N GLY A 20 32.31 44.91 -0.59
CA GLY A 20 33.24 44.12 -1.42
C GLY A 20 34.71 44.29 -0.97
N ASP A 21 35.75 43.76 -1.59
CA ASP A 21 36.07 43.48 -2.99
C ASP A 21 37.46 42.79 -3.06
N GLN A 22 37.82 42.20 -4.21
CA GLN A 22 39.14 41.70 -4.69
C GLN A 22 39.58 40.31 -4.21
N GLY A 23 39.96 39.34 -5.05
CA GLY A 23 40.39 39.36 -6.44
C GLY A 23 41.74 38.66 -6.56
N SER A 24 41.81 37.49 -7.20
CA SER A 24 42.96 37.04 -8.01
C SER A 24 42.69 35.70 -8.69
N ALA A 25 42.97 35.70 -9.98
CA ALA A 25 42.81 34.62 -10.93
C ALA A 25 44.04 33.69 -11.01
N SER A 26 43.79 32.46 -11.46
CA SER A 26 44.64 31.60 -12.30
C SER A 26 43.74 30.40 -12.63
N GLY A 27 43.24 30.15 -13.84
CA GLY A 27 43.87 30.24 -15.15
C GLY A 27 44.26 28.83 -15.58
N ASN A 28 43.43 28.19 -16.42
CA ASN A 28 43.84 27.54 -17.67
C ASN A 28 42.63 26.99 -18.44
N ASP A 29 42.72 27.25 -19.75
CA ASP A 29 41.75 27.18 -20.82
C ASP A 29 41.55 25.78 -21.46
N ASP A 30 40.68 25.79 -22.48
CA ASP A 30 40.44 24.82 -23.57
C ASP A 30 39.43 23.69 -23.21
N ASP A 31 38.28 23.51 -23.88
CA ASP A 31 38.00 23.58 -25.31
C ASP A 31 36.47 23.76 -25.53
N ALA A 32 36.10 24.66 -26.43
CA ALA A 32 34.74 24.92 -26.86
C ALA A 32 34.49 24.33 -28.25
N ALA A 33 33.36 23.64 -28.42
CA ALA A 33 32.77 23.40 -29.72
C ALA A 33 31.33 23.94 -29.74
N GLN A 34 31.18 25.08 -30.41
CA GLN A 34 29.90 25.69 -30.79
C GLN A 34 29.24 24.93 -31.94
N VAL A 35 27.91 24.96 -31.97
CA VAL A 35 27.13 24.91 -33.21
C VAL A 35 26.15 26.07 -33.20
N ASP A 36 26.37 27.00 -34.12
CA ASP A 36 25.55 28.18 -34.40
C ASP A 36 24.26 27.77 -35.14
N ALA A 37 23.15 28.41 -34.80
CA ALA A 37 21.98 28.51 -35.67
C ALA A 37 21.48 29.95 -35.65
N ASP A 38 21.71 30.61 -36.78
CA ASP A 38 21.33 31.98 -37.10
C ASP A 38 19.82 32.21 -37.02
N THR A 39 19.52 33.42 -36.59
CA THR A 39 18.20 34.06 -36.53
C THR A 39 17.72 34.44 -37.92
N GLN A 40 16.42 34.31 -38.20
CA GLN A 40 15.74 35.24 -39.10
C GLN A 40 14.31 35.53 -38.62
N ASP A 41 14.21 36.74 -38.08
CA ASP A 41 13.03 37.56 -37.82
C ASP A 41 12.41 38.05 -39.13
N ASP A 42 11.09 37.98 -39.24
CA ASP A 42 10.26 38.82 -40.10
C ASP A 42 8.84 38.86 -39.49
N GLY A 43 8.60 39.87 -38.65
CA GLY A 43 7.27 40.15 -38.10
C GLY A 43 6.28 40.70 -39.14
N ALA A 44 4.99 40.48 -38.91
CA ALA A 44 3.94 41.46 -39.19
C ALA A 44 2.62 41.10 -38.48
N THR A 45 2.14 42.11 -37.77
CA THR A 45 0.88 42.31 -37.07
C THR A 45 -0.39 42.11 -37.93
N GLY A 46 -1.48 41.67 -37.29
CA GLY A 46 -2.85 41.78 -37.81
C GLY A 46 -3.89 41.58 -36.71
N ASP A 47 -4.45 42.69 -36.24
CA ASP A 47 -5.59 42.83 -35.32
C ASP A 47 -6.91 42.47 -36.04
N GLY A 48 -7.88 41.88 -35.33
CA GLY A 48 -9.22 41.61 -35.89
C GLY A 48 -10.09 40.72 -35.00
N ALA A 49 -11.04 41.35 -34.33
CA ALA A 49 -12.04 40.74 -33.45
C ALA A 49 -13.23 40.09 -34.19
N ASP A 50 -14.09 39.45 -33.38
CA ASP A 50 -15.55 39.24 -33.53
C ASP A 50 -16.08 37.80 -33.72
N THR A 51 -16.65 37.30 -32.60
CA THR A 51 -18.04 36.80 -32.43
C THR A 51 -18.42 35.34 -32.75
N GLU A 52 -18.83 34.66 -31.66
CA GLU A 52 -19.94 33.69 -31.41
C GLU A 52 -20.51 32.85 -32.57
N ASP A 53 -20.66 31.53 -32.35
CA ASP A 53 -21.95 30.81 -32.33
C ASP A 53 -21.76 29.34 -31.89
N GLY A 54 -22.77 28.80 -31.20
CA GLY A 54 -22.82 27.45 -30.66
C GLY A 54 -23.30 26.40 -31.67
N GLY A 55 -23.33 25.14 -31.23
CA GLY A 55 -23.97 24.04 -31.96
C GLY A 55 -23.49 22.66 -31.54
N ASP A 56 -24.30 22.02 -30.70
CA ASP A 56 -24.29 20.61 -30.34
C ASP A 56 -24.19 19.64 -31.54
N ALA A 57 -23.52 18.49 -31.35
CA ALA A 57 -24.13 17.16 -31.53
C ALA A 57 -23.12 15.98 -31.46
N GLU A 58 -23.50 15.00 -30.64
CA GLU A 58 -23.34 13.54 -30.78
C GLU A 58 -21.94 12.94 -30.63
N SER A 59 -21.63 12.35 -29.46
CA SER A 59 -21.97 10.97 -29.05
C SER A 59 -21.22 9.90 -29.85
N GLY A 60 -19.95 9.70 -29.50
CA GLY A 60 -19.29 8.42 -29.63
C GLY A 60 -19.35 7.72 -28.27
N ALA A 61 -20.40 6.93 -28.04
CA ALA A 61 -20.37 5.92 -26.98
C ALA A 61 -19.29 4.91 -27.38
N GLN A 62 -18.10 5.08 -26.81
CA GLN A 62 -17.08 4.05 -26.84
C GLN A 62 -17.50 3.02 -25.81
N ASP A 63 -17.69 1.79 -26.27
CA ASP A 63 -17.86 0.59 -25.46
C ASP A 63 -17.00 0.69 -24.20
N ALA A 64 -17.64 0.94 -23.07
CA ALA A 64 -17.06 0.61 -21.78
C ALA A 64 -17.09 -0.90 -21.74
N GLN A 65 -15.91 -1.52 -21.89
CA GLN A 65 -15.70 -2.92 -21.54
C GLN A 65 -16.34 -3.14 -20.17
N ALA A 66 -17.46 -3.87 -20.17
CA ALA A 66 -18.12 -4.29 -18.96
C ALA A 66 -17.10 -5.06 -18.11
N GLY A 67 -16.81 -4.53 -16.93
CA GLY A 67 -16.05 -5.23 -15.90
C GLY A 67 -16.74 -6.54 -15.50
N PRO A 68 -16.04 -7.41 -14.76
CA PRO A 68 -16.60 -8.68 -14.32
C PRO A 68 -17.92 -8.47 -13.56
N SER A 69 -18.91 -9.29 -13.90
CA SER A 69 -20.28 -9.19 -13.40
C SER A 69 -20.38 -9.70 -11.95
N GLY A 70 -20.05 -8.83 -10.99
CA GLY A 70 -20.38 -8.97 -9.57
C GLY A 70 -21.58 -8.09 -9.18
N SER A 71 -22.01 -8.13 -7.92
CA SER A 71 -22.88 -7.09 -7.37
C SER A 71 -22.21 -5.73 -7.57
N GLU A 72 -22.93 -4.70 -8.04
CA GLU A 72 -22.33 -3.39 -8.33
C GLU A 72 -21.85 -2.67 -7.05
N ASP A 73 -22.38 -3.05 -5.89
CA ASP A 73 -22.05 -2.47 -4.59
C ASP A 73 -21.03 -3.35 -3.84
N PRO A 74 -20.04 -2.74 -3.15
CA PRO A 74 -19.10 -3.48 -2.31
C PRO A 74 -19.81 -4.06 -1.09
N PHE A 75 -19.47 -5.28 -0.71
CA PHE A 75 -20.00 -5.91 0.52
C PHE A 75 -19.27 -5.41 1.78
N ALA A 76 -18.05 -4.88 1.61
CA ALA A 76 -17.27 -4.31 2.70
C ALA A 76 -16.41 -3.14 2.23
N THR A 77 -16.06 -2.26 3.16
CA THR A 77 -15.13 -1.14 2.94
C THR A 77 -14.19 -0.94 4.12
N ALA A 78 -13.03 -0.35 3.88
CA ALA A 78 -12.11 0.12 4.91
C ALA A 78 -11.75 1.58 4.67
N GLU A 79 -12.11 2.46 5.60
CA GLU A 79 -11.68 3.87 5.58
C GLU A 79 -10.26 3.97 6.16
N LEU A 80 -9.30 4.38 5.33
CA LEU A 80 -7.90 4.46 5.72
C LEU A 80 -7.63 5.75 6.48
N THR A 81 -6.98 5.62 7.64
CA THR A 81 -6.54 6.76 8.45
C THR A 81 -5.06 6.70 8.77
N ASP A 82 -4.41 7.87 8.81
CA ASP A 82 -3.04 7.99 9.29
C ASP A 82 -2.94 7.93 10.83
N MET A 83 -1.71 7.97 11.35
CA MET A 83 -1.41 7.98 12.80
C MET A 83 -2.04 9.16 13.57
N ALA A 84 -2.41 10.23 12.86
CA ALA A 84 -3.07 11.41 13.39
C ALA A 84 -4.60 11.37 13.21
N SER A 85 -5.13 10.23 12.75
CA SER A 85 -6.55 10.01 12.45
C SER A 85 -7.11 10.91 11.35
N ASN A 86 -6.26 11.39 10.43
CA ASN A 86 -6.74 12.01 9.19
C ASN A 86 -7.14 10.90 8.21
N GLY A 87 -8.31 11.03 7.57
CA GLY A 87 -8.69 10.15 6.46
C GLY A 87 -7.76 10.37 5.26
N ILE A 88 -7.23 9.29 4.71
CA ILE A 88 -6.27 9.32 3.60
C ILE A 88 -6.68 8.44 2.41
N GLY A 89 -7.87 7.86 2.45
CA GLY A 89 -8.35 6.98 1.38
C GLY A 89 -9.40 6.00 1.84
N THR A 90 -9.82 5.16 0.90
CA THR A 90 -10.82 4.12 1.13
C THR A 90 -10.43 2.88 0.31
N VAL A 91 -10.71 1.70 0.84
CA VAL A 91 -10.60 0.43 0.13
C VAL A 91 -11.98 -0.22 0.08
N SER A 92 -12.41 -0.69 -1.08
CA SER A 92 -13.68 -1.39 -1.26
C SER A 92 -13.46 -2.84 -1.69
N PHE A 93 -14.35 -3.71 -1.23
CA PHE A 93 -14.33 -5.14 -1.51
C PHE A 93 -15.65 -5.55 -2.15
N THR A 94 -15.59 -6.11 -3.35
CA THR A 94 -16.76 -6.53 -4.12
C THR A 94 -16.61 -7.98 -4.54
N GLU A 95 -17.62 -8.82 -4.27
CA GLU A 95 -17.61 -10.21 -4.72
C GLU A 95 -17.86 -10.27 -6.24
N VAL A 96 -16.98 -10.96 -6.95
CA VAL A 96 -17.06 -11.19 -8.40
C VAL A 96 -16.92 -12.67 -8.70
N GLU A 97 -17.21 -13.09 -9.94
CA GLU A 97 -17.26 -14.51 -10.34
C GLU A 97 -16.00 -15.32 -9.98
N ASN A 98 -14.82 -14.68 -9.94
CA ASN A 98 -13.53 -15.34 -9.70
C ASN A 98 -12.76 -14.75 -8.50
N GLY A 99 -13.47 -14.37 -7.43
CA GLY A 99 -12.87 -13.91 -6.18
C GLY A 99 -13.40 -12.56 -5.73
N VAL A 100 -12.55 -11.79 -5.06
CA VAL A 100 -12.88 -10.45 -4.54
C VAL A 100 -12.15 -9.40 -5.36
N LEU A 101 -12.93 -8.47 -5.95
CA LEU A 101 -12.43 -7.23 -6.50
C LEU A 101 -12.09 -6.29 -5.34
N ILE A 102 -10.85 -5.84 -5.30
CA ILE A 102 -10.32 -4.90 -4.31
C ILE A 102 -9.95 -3.62 -5.06
N GLU A 103 -10.53 -2.51 -4.65
CA GLU A 103 -10.20 -1.19 -5.18
C GLU A 103 -9.76 -0.27 -4.05
N ALA A 104 -8.56 0.31 -4.17
CA ALA A 104 -8.02 1.23 -3.19
C ALA A 104 -7.80 2.59 -3.85
N GLU A 105 -8.32 3.64 -3.22
CA GLU A 105 -8.09 5.04 -3.57
C GLU A 105 -7.44 5.73 -2.38
N VAL A 106 -6.28 6.36 -2.61
CA VAL A 106 -5.54 7.05 -1.55
C VAL A 106 -5.14 8.47 -1.96
N HIS A 107 -4.95 9.32 -0.96
CA HIS A 107 -4.43 10.67 -1.11
C HIS A 107 -3.49 11.02 0.05
N ASP A 108 -2.82 12.18 -0.06
CA ASP A 108 -1.92 12.71 0.95
C ASP A 108 -0.76 11.77 1.34
N LEU A 109 -0.35 10.88 0.44
CA LEU A 109 0.84 10.04 0.60
C LEU A 109 2.02 10.58 -0.22
N ASP A 110 3.24 10.29 0.22
CA ASP A 110 4.42 10.62 -0.58
C ASP A 110 4.50 9.73 -1.82
N ALA A 111 4.90 10.32 -2.96
CA ALA A 111 5.01 9.62 -4.23
C ALA A 111 5.96 8.41 -4.17
N GLY A 112 5.64 7.38 -4.94
CA GLY A 112 6.38 6.11 -5.01
C GLY A 112 5.51 4.89 -4.75
N PHE A 113 6.11 3.71 -4.82
CA PHE A 113 5.45 2.45 -4.48
C PHE A 113 5.35 2.26 -2.97
N ARG A 114 4.22 1.72 -2.51
CA ARG A 114 3.93 1.39 -1.12
C ARG A 114 3.36 -0.04 -1.06
N GLY A 115 3.82 -0.83 -0.10
CA GLY A 115 3.16 -2.08 0.26
C GLY A 115 1.75 -1.76 0.75
N ILE A 116 0.77 -2.52 0.30
CA ILE A 116 -0.60 -2.49 0.82
C ILE A 116 -0.98 -3.94 1.12
N THR A 117 -1.44 -4.19 2.33
CA THR A 117 -1.63 -5.56 2.84
C THR A 117 -2.90 -5.62 3.68
N ILE A 118 -3.51 -6.80 3.73
CA ILE A 118 -4.62 -7.09 4.65
C ILE A 118 -4.04 -7.84 5.85
N HIS A 119 -4.39 -7.40 7.04
CA HIS A 119 -3.93 -7.92 8.32
C HIS A 119 -5.04 -8.69 9.04
N GLU A 120 -4.62 -9.66 9.83
CA GLU A 120 -5.46 -10.69 10.46
C GLU A 120 -6.46 -10.18 11.53
N ARG A 121 -6.36 -8.92 11.96
CA ARG A 121 -7.24 -8.33 12.97
C ARG A 121 -7.81 -6.99 12.54
N GLY A 122 -9.10 -6.80 12.80
CA GLY A 122 -9.84 -5.57 12.57
C GLY A 122 -9.58 -4.48 13.60
N VAL A 123 -8.31 -4.14 13.85
CA VAL A 123 -7.91 -3.13 14.84
C VAL A 123 -6.87 -2.19 14.24
N CYS A 124 -7.03 -0.88 14.45
CA CYS A 124 -6.13 0.15 13.95
C CYS A 124 -5.68 1.10 15.07
N GLU A 125 -4.90 0.62 16.04
CA GLU A 125 -4.43 1.46 17.15
C GLU A 125 -3.02 2.03 16.86
N PRO A 126 -2.85 3.37 16.82
CA PRO A 126 -1.54 3.99 16.82
C PRO A 126 -0.75 3.65 18.09
N GLN A 127 0.57 3.58 18.00
CA GLN A 127 1.47 3.32 19.15
C GLN A 127 1.04 2.07 19.96
N SER A 128 0.79 0.96 19.27
CA SER A 128 0.35 -0.32 19.79
C SER A 128 1.46 -1.38 19.72
N SER A 129 1.17 -2.58 20.22
CA SER A 129 2.12 -3.69 20.23
C SER A 129 1.55 -4.93 19.56
N SER A 130 2.40 -5.64 18.82
CA SER A 130 2.10 -6.98 18.31
C SER A 130 2.25 -8.04 19.42
N ASP A 131 1.76 -9.25 19.17
CA ASP A 131 1.93 -10.38 20.09
C ASP A 131 3.39 -10.85 20.20
N SER A 132 4.19 -10.58 19.16
CA SER A 132 5.64 -10.80 19.15
C SER A 132 6.43 -9.71 19.91
N GLY A 133 5.74 -8.68 20.43
CA GLY A 133 6.33 -7.60 21.22
C GLY A 133 6.97 -6.48 20.39
N VAL A 134 6.68 -6.42 19.09
CA VAL A 134 7.04 -5.26 18.26
C VAL A 134 6.12 -4.10 18.64
N PHE A 135 6.69 -2.90 18.79
CA PHE A 135 5.94 -1.69 19.16
C PHE A 135 6.04 -0.66 18.03
N GLY A 136 4.89 -0.11 17.64
CA GLY A 136 4.78 0.79 16.51
C GLY A 136 3.33 1.18 16.24
N ASP A 137 3.12 1.96 15.19
CA ASP A 137 1.76 2.31 14.76
C ASP A 137 1.08 1.09 14.13
N PHE A 138 -0.16 0.83 14.55
CA PHE A 138 -1.01 -0.24 14.02
C PHE A 138 -0.47 -1.67 14.18
N GLU A 139 0.45 -1.90 15.11
CA GLU A 139 0.97 -3.25 15.40
C GLU A 139 -0.08 -4.19 16.00
N SER A 140 -1.16 -3.66 16.60
CA SER A 140 -2.26 -4.47 17.13
C SER A 140 -3.10 -5.16 16.03
N SER A 141 -2.97 -4.74 14.77
CA SER A 141 -3.57 -5.42 13.61
C SER A 141 -2.96 -6.81 13.36
N GLY A 142 -1.85 -7.16 14.00
CA GLY A 142 -1.22 -8.47 13.85
C GLY A 142 -0.38 -8.61 12.58
N GLY A 143 -0.17 -9.86 12.15
CA GLY A 143 0.51 -10.22 10.90
C GLY A 143 -0.39 -10.09 9.67
N HIS A 144 0.11 -10.54 8.52
CA HIS A 144 -0.68 -10.57 7.30
C HIS A 144 -1.76 -11.65 7.38
N LEU A 145 -2.90 -11.38 6.76
CA LEU A 145 -4.01 -12.31 6.69
C LEU A 145 -3.61 -13.52 5.85
N VAL A 146 -3.44 -14.68 6.48
CA VAL A 146 -3.11 -15.94 5.79
C VAL A 146 -4.25 -16.39 4.87
N GLY A 147 -5.50 -16.14 5.28
CA GLY A 147 -6.74 -16.54 4.60
C GLY A 147 -7.12 -18.00 4.84
N THR A 148 -8.35 -18.36 4.49
CA THR A 148 -8.80 -19.76 4.48
C THR A 148 -8.25 -20.47 3.24
N THR A 149 -7.21 -21.27 3.40
CA THR A 149 -6.78 -22.18 2.32
C THR A 149 -7.87 -23.21 2.05
N GLU A 150 -8.13 -23.57 0.78
CA GLU A 150 -9.11 -24.61 0.41
C GLU A 150 -8.91 -25.96 1.15
N GLU A 151 -7.73 -26.20 1.72
CA GLU A 151 -7.42 -27.41 2.51
C GLU A 151 -8.10 -27.44 3.89
N ASP A 152 -8.49 -26.29 4.46
CA ASP A 152 -9.15 -26.24 5.78
C ASP A 152 -10.67 -26.49 5.70
N MET A 153 -11.24 -26.45 4.49
CA MET A 153 -12.66 -26.81 4.25
C MET A 153 -12.87 -28.29 3.88
N GLY A 154 -11.84 -29.13 4.03
CA GLY A 154 -11.79 -30.46 3.39
C GLY A 154 -11.49 -31.68 4.25
N ILE A 155 -11.12 -31.57 5.53
CA ILE A 155 -11.03 -32.76 6.41
C ILE A 155 -12.42 -33.06 6.95
N VAL A 156 -13.23 -33.70 6.12
CA VAL A 156 -14.32 -34.54 6.64
C VAL A 156 -13.62 -35.73 7.32
N GLU A 157 -13.50 -35.68 8.65
CA GLU A 157 -13.16 -36.86 9.47
C GLU A 157 -14.22 -37.94 9.19
N GLY A 158 -13.93 -38.82 8.23
CA GLY A 158 -14.94 -39.73 7.73
C GLY A 158 -14.40 -40.76 6.77
N GLU A 159 -13.51 -41.63 7.24
CA GLU A 159 -13.62 -43.08 7.03
C GLU A 159 -12.59 -43.80 7.91
N GLU A 160 -13.09 -44.53 8.92
CA GLU A 160 -12.30 -45.39 9.80
C GLU A 160 -11.45 -46.38 8.97
N ALA A 161 -10.13 -46.29 9.09
CA ALA A 161 -9.23 -47.31 8.55
C ALA A 161 -9.44 -48.64 9.31
N PRO A 162 -9.45 -49.80 8.62
CA PRO A 162 -9.73 -51.06 9.27
C PRO A 162 -8.57 -51.44 10.21
N GLU A 163 -8.94 -51.84 11.43
CA GLU A 163 -8.03 -52.40 12.43
C GLU A 163 -7.47 -53.75 11.95
N GLU A 164 -6.16 -53.82 11.68
CA GLU A 164 -5.42 -55.07 11.55
C GLU A 164 -4.41 -55.18 12.71
N PRO A 165 -4.28 -56.36 13.34
CA PRO A 165 -3.74 -56.46 14.68
C PRO A 165 -2.21 -56.38 14.73
N ALA A 166 -1.73 -55.82 15.83
CA ALA A 166 -0.33 -55.69 16.20
C ALA A 166 0.43 -57.03 16.25
N GLU A 167 1.56 -57.10 15.56
CA GLU A 167 2.66 -58.00 15.87
C GLU A 167 3.89 -57.13 16.17
N THR A 168 4.18 -57.02 17.47
CA THR A 168 5.28 -56.25 18.03
C THR A 168 6.63 -56.84 17.61
N ASN A 169 7.42 -56.11 16.82
CA ASN A 169 8.87 -56.32 16.74
C ASN A 169 9.58 -55.22 17.50
N LEU A 170 10.35 -55.64 18.50
CA LEU A 170 11.06 -54.83 19.47
C LEU A 170 12.37 -54.25 18.90
N ASP A 171 12.29 -53.67 17.71
CA ASP A 171 13.37 -52.91 17.03
C ASP A 171 12.90 -51.52 16.57
N ASP A 172 11.69 -51.12 16.95
CA ASP A 172 11.03 -49.88 16.54
C ASP A 172 11.32 -48.72 17.51
N LEU A 173 12.53 -48.16 17.40
CA LEU A 173 12.90 -46.87 17.97
C LEU A 173 13.31 -45.90 16.86
N SER A 174 12.53 -45.84 15.77
CA SER A 174 12.46 -44.63 14.97
C SER A 174 11.10 -44.02 15.25
N GLU A 175 11.11 -43.11 16.22
CA GLU A 175 10.01 -42.22 16.59
C GLU A 175 9.13 -41.91 15.38
N GLU A 176 7.84 -42.24 15.53
CA GLU A 176 6.77 -41.71 14.70
C GLU A 176 7.03 -40.21 14.56
N ILE A 177 7.50 -39.79 13.38
CA ILE A 177 7.76 -38.39 13.09
C ILE A 177 6.40 -37.71 13.29
N PRO A 178 6.25 -36.81 14.28
CA PRO A 178 4.98 -36.10 14.43
C PRO A 178 4.67 -35.45 13.09
N PRO A 179 3.38 -35.37 12.68
CA PRO A 179 3.04 -34.65 11.46
C PRO A 179 3.78 -33.32 11.50
N THR A 180 4.57 -33.06 10.45
CA THR A 180 5.26 -31.78 10.30
C THR A 180 4.18 -30.72 10.48
N GLU A 181 4.32 -29.88 11.51
CA GLU A 181 3.53 -28.66 11.65
C GLU A 181 3.41 -28.05 10.25
N PRO A 182 2.21 -27.66 9.79
CA PRO A 182 2.04 -27.11 8.45
C PRO A 182 3.09 -26.02 8.25
N GLU A 183 3.83 -26.08 7.14
CA GLU A 183 4.83 -25.06 6.84
C GLU A 183 4.10 -23.71 6.85
N ALA A 184 4.62 -22.76 7.63
CA ALA A 184 4.01 -21.44 7.72
C ALA A 184 3.89 -20.85 6.32
N VAL A 185 2.72 -20.31 5.98
CA VAL A 185 2.56 -19.51 4.76
C VAL A 185 3.49 -18.31 4.90
N THR A 186 4.21 -18.00 3.83
CA THR A 186 5.19 -16.90 3.78
C THR A 186 4.93 -16.04 2.56
N HIS A 187 5.52 -14.85 2.53
CA HIS A 187 5.45 -13.99 1.36
C HIS A 187 5.89 -14.71 0.08
N PRO A 188 5.18 -14.49 -1.04
CA PRO A 188 4.03 -13.58 -1.21
C PRO A 188 2.67 -14.30 -1.18
N ASP A 189 2.56 -15.37 -0.40
CA ASP A 189 1.43 -16.32 -0.48
C ASP A 189 0.39 -16.14 0.62
N HIS A 190 0.50 -15.15 1.51
CA HIS A 190 -0.63 -14.79 2.37
C HIS A 190 -1.79 -14.28 1.50
N ALA A 191 -3.04 -14.60 1.85
CA ALA A 191 -4.21 -14.05 1.16
C ALA A 191 -4.26 -12.51 1.17
N GLY A 192 -3.74 -11.90 2.24
CA GLY A 192 -3.61 -10.46 2.41
C GLY A 192 -2.41 -9.82 1.72
N ASP A 193 -1.53 -10.58 1.07
CA ASP A 193 -0.40 -10.03 0.30
C ASP A 193 -0.91 -9.49 -1.05
N LEU A 194 -0.94 -8.16 -1.21
CA LEU A 194 -1.42 -7.50 -2.43
C LEU A 194 -0.25 -6.90 -3.23
N PRO A 195 -0.42 -6.67 -4.55
CA PRO A 195 0.52 -5.88 -5.34
C PRO A 195 0.75 -4.48 -4.74
N ASN A 196 1.96 -3.96 -4.90
CA ASN A 196 2.30 -2.60 -4.48
C ASN A 196 1.38 -1.53 -5.08
N LEU A 197 0.93 -0.60 -4.23
CA LEU A 197 0.21 0.61 -4.60
C LEU A 197 1.18 1.68 -5.10
N LEU A 198 0.93 2.22 -6.31
CA LEU A 198 1.69 3.35 -6.84
C LEU A 198 1.02 4.67 -6.47
N VAL A 199 1.74 5.52 -5.73
CA VAL A 199 1.35 6.90 -5.44
C VAL A 199 2.06 7.86 -6.41
N ASN A 200 1.30 8.71 -7.09
CA ASN A 200 1.78 9.69 -8.06
C ASN A 200 2.39 10.93 -7.40
N GLU A 201 3.02 11.80 -8.20
CA GLU A 201 3.62 13.06 -7.73
C GLU A 201 2.60 14.04 -7.12
N ASP A 202 1.32 13.94 -7.51
CA ASP A 202 0.23 14.73 -6.93
C ASP A 202 -0.27 14.20 -5.57
N ARG A 203 0.40 13.18 -5.03
CA ARG A 203 0.10 12.50 -3.76
C ARG A 203 -1.15 11.62 -3.78
N THR A 204 -1.67 11.28 -4.95
CA THR A 204 -2.80 10.35 -5.10
C THR A 204 -2.36 9.00 -5.65
N GLY A 205 -3.05 7.93 -5.26
CA GLY A 205 -2.80 6.57 -5.75
C GLY A 205 -4.09 5.80 -5.96
N TRP A 206 -4.07 4.88 -6.91
CA TRP A 206 -5.18 3.98 -7.18
C TRP A 206 -4.66 2.57 -7.48
N LEU A 207 -5.35 1.57 -6.97
CA LEU A 207 -5.11 0.16 -7.24
C LEU A 207 -6.47 -0.52 -7.45
N SER A 208 -6.55 -1.39 -8.45
CA SER A 208 -7.70 -2.27 -8.67
C SER A 208 -7.20 -3.64 -9.09
N LEU A 209 -7.62 -4.67 -8.36
CA LEU A 209 -7.21 -6.05 -8.60
C LEU A 209 -8.34 -7.01 -8.22
N VAL A 210 -8.35 -8.19 -8.83
CA VAL A 210 -9.20 -9.30 -8.38
C VAL A 210 -8.28 -10.35 -7.77
N SER A 211 -8.58 -10.77 -6.55
CA SER A 211 -7.88 -11.84 -5.85
C SER A 211 -8.82 -13.02 -5.63
N ASP A 212 -8.40 -14.20 -6.09
CA ASP A 212 -9.04 -15.49 -5.80
C ASP A 212 -8.54 -16.12 -4.49
N ARG A 213 -7.63 -15.45 -3.78
CA ARG A 213 -7.08 -15.88 -2.48
C ARG A 213 -7.94 -15.46 -1.28
N LEU A 214 -8.97 -14.65 -1.49
CA LEU A 214 -9.80 -14.06 -0.44
C LEU A 214 -11.25 -14.44 -0.64
N VAL A 215 -11.94 -14.71 0.46
CA VAL A 215 -13.40 -14.81 0.53
C VAL A 215 -13.95 -13.80 1.54
N PRO A 216 -15.23 -13.39 1.45
CA PRO A 216 -15.82 -12.42 2.39
C PRO A 216 -15.66 -12.79 3.86
N ASP A 217 -15.74 -14.08 4.20
CA ASP A 217 -15.59 -14.58 5.56
C ASP A 217 -14.18 -14.35 6.12
N ASP A 218 -13.13 -14.32 5.28
CA ASP A 218 -11.77 -13.98 5.73
C ASP A 218 -11.68 -12.53 6.21
N LEU A 219 -12.48 -11.64 5.59
CA LEU A 219 -12.42 -10.20 5.84
C LEU A 219 -13.32 -9.75 7.00
N LEU A 220 -14.48 -10.40 7.14
CA LEU A 220 -15.54 -10.05 8.08
C LEU A 220 -15.72 -11.06 9.22
N GLY A 221 -14.80 -12.02 9.37
CA GLY A 221 -14.80 -13.00 10.45
C GLY A 221 -14.78 -12.39 11.86
N ASP A 222 -14.81 -13.23 12.89
CA ASP A 222 -14.98 -12.77 14.29
C ASP A 222 -13.89 -11.78 14.77
N GLU A 223 -12.66 -11.93 14.29
CA GLU A 223 -11.54 -11.00 14.60
C GLU A 223 -11.52 -9.77 13.68
N GLY A 224 -12.31 -9.78 12.61
CA GLY A 224 -12.28 -8.83 11.51
C GLY A 224 -10.93 -8.82 10.79
N SER A 225 -10.77 -7.90 9.87
CA SER A 225 -9.49 -7.64 9.21
C SER A 225 -9.24 -6.14 9.08
N SER A 226 -8.01 -5.75 8.78
CA SER A 226 -7.68 -4.36 8.48
C SER A 226 -6.76 -4.25 7.29
N VAL A 227 -6.86 -3.15 6.55
CA VAL A 227 -5.94 -2.83 5.46
C VAL A 227 -4.87 -1.89 6.00
N ILE A 228 -3.60 -2.22 5.73
CA ILE A 228 -2.44 -1.40 6.06
C ILE A 228 -1.79 -0.88 4.78
N VAL A 229 -1.43 0.40 4.78
CA VAL A 229 -0.49 0.98 3.81
C VAL A 229 0.85 1.21 4.48
N HIS A 230 1.90 0.62 3.93
CA HIS A 230 3.26 0.65 4.46
C HIS A 230 4.11 1.78 3.91
N ALA A 231 5.16 2.13 4.66
CA ALA A 231 6.08 3.21 4.32
C ALA A 231 6.96 2.93 3.09
N GLN A 232 7.27 1.68 2.81
CA GLN A 232 8.11 1.26 1.69
C GLN A 232 7.35 0.28 0.78
N PRO A 233 7.82 0.08 -0.47
CA PRO A 233 7.31 -1.01 -1.28
C PRO A 233 7.57 -2.38 -0.64
N ASP A 234 6.62 -3.27 -0.83
CA ASP A 234 6.74 -4.70 -0.54
C ASP A 234 7.69 -5.35 -1.55
N ASN A 235 8.71 -6.05 -1.07
CA ASN A 235 9.62 -6.83 -1.91
C ASN A 235 9.10 -8.24 -2.23
N HIS A 236 7.97 -8.63 -1.67
CA HIS A 236 7.24 -9.87 -1.89
C HIS A 236 8.06 -11.13 -1.56
N GLY A 237 8.93 -11.05 -0.54
CA GLY A 237 9.84 -12.14 -0.19
C GLY A 237 10.99 -12.33 -1.19
N ASN A 238 11.12 -11.45 -2.20
CA ASN A 238 11.99 -11.68 -3.34
C ASN A 238 13.41 -11.17 -3.11
N VAL A 239 14.22 -12.01 -2.45
CA VAL A 239 15.66 -11.80 -2.31
C VAL A 239 16.41 -12.91 -3.06
N PRO A 240 17.07 -12.59 -4.19
CA PRO A 240 17.84 -13.59 -4.93
C PRO A 240 18.90 -14.29 -4.09
N GLU A 241 19.12 -15.59 -4.30
CA GLU A 241 20.11 -16.40 -3.54
C GLU A 241 21.54 -15.83 -3.54
N ARG A 242 21.92 -15.07 -4.58
CA ARG A 242 23.21 -14.36 -4.64
C ARG A 242 23.40 -13.30 -3.53
N TYR A 243 22.30 -12.90 -2.89
CA TYR A 243 22.24 -12.02 -1.71
C TYR A 243 21.85 -12.79 -0.44
N PHE A 244 22.08 -14.10 -0.41
CA PHE A 244 21.83 -15.01 0.73
C PHE A 244 20.35 -15.39 0.96
N GLY A 245 19.45 -15.05 0.04
CA GLY A 245 18.03 -15.37 0.15
C GLY A 245 17.28 -14.47 1.14
N PRO A 246 15.95 -14.60 1.24
CA PRO A 246 15.16 -13.82 2.18
C PRO A 246 15.40 -14.33 3.60
N ASP A 247 15.43 -13.41 4.57
CA ASP A 247 15.40 -13.80 5.97
C ASP A 247 13.96 -13.97 6.48
N ALA A 248 13.82 -14.30 7.76
CA ALA A 248 12.52 -14.56 8.36
C ALA A 248 11.61 -13.32 8.39
N GLU A 249 12.17 -12.11 8.43
CA GLU A 249 11.40 -10.87 8.40
C GLU A 249 10.90 -10.62 6.98
N THR A 250 11.79 -10.75 5.98
CA THR A 250 11.42 -10.66 4.57
C THR A 250 10.32 -11.66 4.18
N LEU A 251 10.39 -12.90 4.69
CA LEU A 251 9.37 -13.92 4.45
C LEU A 251 8.05 -13.64 5.19
N ALA A 252 8.06 -12.85 6.26
CA ALA A 252 6.88 -12.57 7.07
C ALA A 252 6.15 -11.29 6.67
N ASN A 253 6.86 -10.27 6.16
CA ASN A 253 6.28 -8.94 5.90
C ASN A 253 6.81 -8.21 4.64
N GLY A 254 7.69 -8.84 3.87
CA GLY A 254 8.21 -8.27 2.63
C GLY A 254 9.06 -6.99 2.78
N ASP A 255 9.58 -6.72 3.98
CA ASP A 255 10.41 -5.56 4.34
C ASP A 255 9.77 -4.20 4.01
N SER A 256 8.44 -4.12 4.07
CA SER A 256 7.65 -2.92 3.70
C SER A 256 7.80 -1.76 4.71
N GLY A 257 8.50 -1.97 5.83
CA GLY A 257 8.74 -0.96 6.86
C GLY A 257 7.47 -0.60 7.64
N SER A 258 7.49 0.58 8.29
CA SER A 258 6.43 1.01 9.21
C SER A 258 5.05 1.12 8.55
N ARG A 259 4.00 0.87 9.33
CA ARG A 259 2.60 0.99 8.93
C ARG A 259 2.18 2.47 8.98
N MET A 260 1.94 3.09 7.83
CA MET A 260 1.63 4.54 7.75
C MET A 260 0.15 4.85 7.91
N ALA A 261 -0.71 3.93 7.48
CA ALA A 261 -2.14 4.08 7.60
C ALA A 261 -2.83 2.72 7.78
N CYS A 262 -4.00 2.77 8.40
CA CYS A 262 -4.81 1.61 8.71
C CYS A 262 -6.29 1.92 8.52
N GLY A 263 -7.05 0.95 8.01
CA GLY A 263 -8.51 0.97 7.98
C GLY A 263 -9.06 -0.39 8.37
N VAL A 264 -9.98 -0.44 9.33
CA VAL A 264 -10.71 -1.67 9.68
C VAL A 264 -11.69 -1.98 8.55
N VAL A 265 -11.78 -3.25 8.15
CA VAL A 265 -12.76 -3.70 7.15
C VAL A 265 -14.12 -3.87 7.82
N GLU A 266 -15.13 -3.15 7.33
CA GLU A 266 -16.49 -3.13 7.87
C GLU A 266 -17.51 -3.50 6.78
N GLU A 267 -18.58 -4.21 7.18
CA GLU A 267 -19.71 -4.56 6.31
C GLU A 267 -20.52 -3.31 5.91
N GLN A 268 -21.03 -3.30 4.66
CA GLN A 268 -21.80 -2.18 4.07
C GLN A 268 -23.33 -2.40 4.09
#